data_AF-A0A967FF82-F1
#
_entry.id   AF-A0A967FF82-F1
#
_cell.length_a   1.000
_cell.length_b   1.000
_cell.length_c   1.000
_cell.angle_alpha   90.00
_cell.angle_beta   90.00
_cell.angle_gamma   90.00
#
_symmetry.space_group_name_H-M   'P 1'
#
loop_
_entity.id
_entity.type
_entity.pdbx_description
1 polymer ?
#
loop_
_entity_poly.entity_id
_entity_poly.type
_entity_poly.pdbx_seq_one_letter_code
_entity_poly.pdbx_strand_id
1 'polypeptide(L)' 'LNTGLAGEILQKFSQYLKKIAIVGDFEKYGRKSLQTFIGESNRGNQVFFVKSLEVALSRLSA' A
#
# COMPACT_ATOMS: atom_id res chain seq x y z
N LEU A 1 4.15 -0.80 -16.02
CA LEU A 1 3.03 -1.70 -15.69
C LEU A 1 3.39 -3.11 -16.15
N ASN A 2 4.40 -3.77 -15.56
CA ASN A 2 4.85 -5.06 -16.10
C ASN A 2 5.38 -6.05 -15.07
N THR A 3 4.66 -6.20 -13.96
CA THR A 3 4.75 -7.40 -13.12
C THR A 3 3.36 -7.62 -12.54
N GLY A 4 2.56 -8.50 -13.16
CA GLY A 4 1.24 -8.90 -12.65
C GLY A 4 1.27 -9.34 -11.18
N LEU A 5 2.45 -9.66 -10.65
CA LEU A 5 2.75 -9.90 -9.24
C LEU A 5 2.17 -8.86 -8.27
N ALA A 6 2.28 -7.55 -8.57
CA ALA A 6 1.74 -6.52 -7.67
C ALA A 6 0.20 -6.55 -7.65
N GLY A 7 -0.41 -6.89 -8.80
CA GLY A 7 -1.85 -7.10 -8.92
C GLY A 7 -2.31 -8.38 -8.23
N GLU A 8 -1.56 -9.49 -8.34
CA GLU A 8 -1.87 -10.76 -7.66
C GLU A 8 -1.75 -10.64 -6.13
N ILE A 9 -0.71 -9.94 -5.65
CA ILE A 9 -0.51 -9.68 -4.23
C ILE A 9 -1.67 -8.81 -3.69
N LEU A 10 -2.06 -7.75 -4.42
CA LEU A 10 -3.22 -6.93 -4.08
C LEU A 10 -4.53 -7.73 -4.12
N GLN A 11 -4.72 -8.59 -5.12
CA GLN A 11 -5.91 -9.44 -5.24
C GLN A 11 -6.06 -10.34 -4.02
N LYS A 12 -4.97 -10.97 -3.56
CA LYS A 12 -4.98 -11.77 -2.34
C LYS A 12 -5.36 -10.91 -1.14
N PHE A 13 -4.72 -9.75 -0.94
CA PHE A 13 -5.03 -8.88 0.20
C PHE A 13 -6.47 -8.34 0.19
N SER A 14 -7.00 -8.02 -0.99
CA SER A 14 -8.40 -7.63 -1.16
C SER A 14 -9.36 -8.78 -0.87
N GLN A 15 -8.98 -10.01 -1.20
CA GLN A 15 -9.76 -11.20 -0.93
C GLN A 15 -9.74 -11.59 0.56
N TYR A 16 -8.66 -11.27 1.29
CA TYR A 16 -8.57 -11.48 2.74
C TYR A 16 -9.29 -10.40 3.57
N LEU A 17 -9.80 -9.31 2.96
CA LEU A 17 -10.56 -8.22 3.61
C LEU A 17 -9.88 -7.65 4.87
N LYS A 18 -8.55 -7.75 4.98
CA LYS A 18 -7.80 -7.21 6.12
C LYS A 18 -7.12 -5.92 5.72
N LYS A 19 -7.25 -4.90 6.58
CA LYS A 19 -6.50 -3.66 6.46
C LYS A 19 -5.03 -3.95 6.80
N ILE A 20 -4.11 -3.53 5.93
CA ILE A 20 -2.66 -3.63 6.14
C ILE A 20 -2.02 -2.25 5.97
N ALA A 21 -1.04 -1.94 6.82
CA ALA A 21 -0.24 -0.74 6.70
C ALA A 21 1.24 -1.10 6.57
N ILE A 22 1.90 -0.57 5.54
CA ILE A 22 3.32 -0.76 5.26
C ILE A 22 4.04 0.56 5.57
N VAL A 23 4.89 0.50 6.60
CA VAL A 23 5.67 1.65 7.07
C VAL A 23 7.03 1.66 6.40
N GLY A 24 7.38 2.75 5.72
CA GLY A 24 8.68 2.88 5.08
C GLY A 24 8.89 4.20 4.37
N ASP A 25 10.15 4.51 4.09
CA ASP A 25 10.53 5.64 3.23
C ASP A 25 10.49 5.20 1.77
N PHE A 26 9.36 5.47 1.11
CA PHE A 26 9.13 5.16 -0.29
C PHE A 26 9.60 6.26 -1.25
N GLU A 27 10.11 7.40 -0.73
CA GLU A 27 10.59 8.49 -1.59
C GLU A 27 11.92 8.15 -2.25
N LYS A 28 12.77 7.37 -1.57
CA LYS A 28 14.04 6.87 -2.13
C LYS A 28 13.87 5.83 -3.23
N TYR A 29 12.77 5.10 -3.26
CA TYR A 29 12.51 4.06 -4.25
C TYR A 29 11.65 4.63 -5.40
N GLY A 30 12.25 5.58 -6.13
CA GLY A 30 11.63 6.44 -7.14
C GLY A 30 11.27 5.79 -8.48
N ARG A 31 10.75 4.55 -8.51
CA ARG A 31 10.15 4.05 -9.76
C ARG A 31 8.76 4.67 -9.91
N LYS A 32 8.51 5.36 -11.02
CA LYS A 32 7.21 6.00 -11.34
C LYS A 32 6.03 5.04 -11.11
N SER A 33 6.19 3.77 -11.49
CA SER A 33 5.16 2.73 -11.28
C SER A 33 4.87 2.44 -9.80
N LEU A 34 5.88 2.51 -8.92
CA LEU A 34 5.71 2.28 -7.49
C LEU A 34 5.01 3.48 -6.84
N GLN A 35 5.34 4.70 -7.24
CA GLN A 35 4.64 5.90 -6.75
C GLN A 35 3.17 5.91 -7.18
N THR A 36 2.89 5.56 -8.44
CA THR A 36 1.50 5.41 -8.92
C THR A 36 0.78 4.32 -8.13
N PHE A 37 1.42 3.17 -7.91
CA PHE A 37 0.86 2.07 -7.11
C PHE A 37 0.57 2.45 -5.65
N ILE A 38 1.49 3.17 -5.00
CA ILE A 38 1.31 3.67 -3.63
C ILE A 38 0.13 4.65 -3.56
N GLY A 39 0.04 5.56 -4.52
CA GLY A 39 -1.06 6.52 -4.61
C GLY A 39 -2.42 5.84 -4.83
N GLU A 40 -2.48 4.84 -5.70
CA GLU A 40 -3.67 4.03 -5.94
C GLU A 40 -4.05 3.18 -4.72
N SER A 41 -3.07 2.55 -4.07
CA SER A 41 -3.29 1.74 -2.87
C SER A 41 -3.81 2.56 -1.69
N ASN A 42 -3.21 3.74 -1.43
CA ASN A 42 -3.61 4.65 -0.36
C ASN A 42 -5.02 5.26 -0.55
N ARG A 43 -5.56 5.23 -1.78
CA ARG A 43 -6.96 5.58 -2.07
C ARG A 43 -7.92 4.44 -1.78
N GLY A 44 -7.44 3.20 -1.80
CA GLY A 44 -8.19 2.05 -1.35
C GLY A 44 -8.36 2.04 0.17
N ASN A 45 -9.26 1.19 0.66
CA ASN A 45 -9.58 1.10 2.09
C ASN A 45 -8.91 -0.10 2.79
N GLN A 46 -7.93 -0.71 2.13
CA GLN A 46 -7.34 -1.99 2.53
C GLN A 46 -5.82 -1.94 2.68
N VAL A 47 -5.11 -1.11 1.91
CA VAL A 47 -3.64 -1.07 1.91
C VAL A 47 -3.14 0.35 2.10
N PHE A 48 -2.40 0.61 3.17
CA PHE A 48 -1.89 1.94 3.49
C PHE A 48 -0.35 1.94 3.48
N PHE A 49 0.25 2.76 2.62
CA PHE A 49 1.68 3.04 2.59
C PHE A 49 1.94 4.36 3.28
N VAL A 50 2.65 4.34 4.40
CA VAL A 50 2.85 5.51 5.26
C VAL A 50 4.30 5.61 5.72
N LYS A 51 4.73 6.81 6.09
CA LYS A 51 6.11 7.06 6.53
C LYS A 51 6.38 6.73 7.99
N SER A 52 5.34 6.58 8.82
CA SER A 52 5.50 6.33 10.26
C SER A 52 4.50 5.31 10.81
N LEU A 53 4.89 4.67 11.91
CA LEU A 53 4.06 3.70 12.61
C LEU A 53 2.79 4.32 13.19
N GLU A 54 2.85 5.55 13.69
CA GLU A 54 1.67 6.27 14.21
C GLU A 54 0.59 6.45 13.14
N VAL A 55 0.97 6.87 11.94
CA VAL A 55 0.02 7.05 10.84
C VAL A 55 -0.54 5.70 10.40
N ALA A 56 0.27 4.63 10.45
CA ALA A 56 -0.19 3.28 10.17
C ALA A 56 -1.26 2.83 11.18
N LEU A 57 -1.00 2.99 12.47
CA LEU A 57 -1.93 2.62 13.53
C LEU A 57 -3.24 3.40 13.42
N SER A 58 -3.17 4.72 13.20
CA SER A 58 -4.35 5.57 13.01
C SER A 58 -5.22 5.11 11.83
N ARG A 59 -4.61 4.70 10.72
CA ARG A 59 -5.31 4.19 9.52
C ARG A 59 -5.91 2.79 9.72
N LEU A 60 -5.32 1.97 10.59
CA LEU A 60 -5.81 0.62 10.89
C LEU A 60 -6.88 0.62 11.98
N SER A 61 -6.88 1.60 12.89
CA SER A 61 -7.85 1.73 13.97
C SER A 61 -9.16 2.42 13.57
N ALA A 62 -9.16 3.18 12.46
CA ALA A 62 -10.34 3.79 11.86
C ALA A 62 -11.09 2.76 10.99
#